data_AF-A0A7J7BYZ8-F1
#
_entry.id   AF-A0A7J7BYZ8-F1
#
_cell.length_a   1.000
_cell.length_b   1.000
_cell.length_c   1.000
_cell.angle_alpha   90.00
_cell.angle_beta   90.00
_cell.angle_gamma   90.00
#
_symmetry.space_group_name_H-M   'P 1'
#
loop_
_entity.id
_entity.type
_entity.pdbx_description
1 polymer ?
#
loop_
_entity_poly.entity_id
_entity_poly.type
_entity_poly.pdbx_seq_one_letter_code
_entity_poly.pdbx_strand_id
1 'polypeptide(L)'
;MCSGKHKRQRKDGRREKKKVDMLFLLSLLMGNPVLVIGWVASACSSTTKMSYSQHSMGSGSRTARRTFEFGRTHVVRPKGKHQATIIWLHGLGDNGSSWSQLLESLPLPNIKWICPTAPTRSVAILGGFPCTAWFDVGELSEDVPDDWEGLDASAAHIANLLSAEPADVKVGIGGFSMGAATALYSATCFASGRYANGNPYPVNLKAVVGLSGWLPGASNIKKKIEGSHEAVRRAASLPILLCHGTSDEVVPHHYGEKSANSLNAAGFRHITFKSYDGLGHYTVPKEMDEVRNWLTARLVLDGSRA
;
A
#
# COMPACT_ATOMS: atom_id res chain seq x y z
N MET A 1 34.31 -0.20 -43.68
CA MET A 1 33.60 -0.94 -42.61
C MET A 1 33.86 -0.30 -41.25
N CYS A 2 33.06 0.67 -40.79
CA CYS A 2 33.17 1.16 -39.40
C CYS A 2 31.90 1.85 -38.84
N SER A 3 30.69 1.45 -39.27
CA SER A 3 29.43 2.07 -38.79
C SER A 3 28.62 1.21 -37.81
N GLY A 4 29.09 -0.01 -37.49
CA GLY A 4 28.37 -0.96 -36.63
C GLY A 4 28.69 -0.86 -35.12
N LYS A 5 29.87 -0.35 -34.75
CA LYS A 5 30.32 -0.31 -33.35
C LYS A 5 29.65 0.80 -32.52
N HIS A 6 29.38 1.97 -33.11
CA HIS A 6 28.71 3.07 -32.40
C HIS A 6 27.23 2.86 -32.10
N LYS A 7 26.48 2.11 -32.93
CA LYS A 7 25.07 1.78 -32.66
C LYS A 7 24.91 0.74 -31.53
N ARG A 8 25.86 -0.19 -31.38
CA ARG A 8 25.88 -1.14 -30.25
C ARG A 8 26.21 -0.44 -28.94
N GLN A 9 27.27 0.37 -28.88
CA GLN A 9 27.62 1.15 -27.69
C GLN A 9 26.51 2.12 -27.25
N ARG A 10 25.80 2.77 -28.18
CA ARG A 10 24.65 3.63 -27.83
C ARG A 10 23.44 2.83 -27.31
N LYS A 11 23.20 1.61 -27.79
CA LYS A 11 22.15 0.72 -27.27
C LYS A 11 22.52 0.16 -25.90
N ASP A 12 23.76 -0.25 -25.72
CA ASP A 12 24.27 -0.77 -24.44
C ASP A 12 24.29 0.33 -23.38
N GLY A 13 24.79 1.53 -23.70
CA GLY A 13 24.74 2.69 -22.79
C GLY A 13 23.32 3.15 -22.44
N ARG A 14 22.32 2.98 -23.34
CA ARG A 14 20.90 3.27 -23.04
C ARG A 14 20.27 2.19 -22.16
N ARG A 15 20.70 0.93 -22.30
CA ARG A 15 20.25 -0.21 -21.50
C ARG A 15 20.89 -0.21 -20.11
N GLU A 16 22.13 0.24 -20.02
CA GLU A 16 22.90 0.42 -18.80
C GLU A 16 22.42 1.65 -18.02
N LYS A 17 22.15 2.77 -18.70
CA LYS A 17 21.47 3.92 -18.09
C LYS A 17 20.10 3.55 -17.53
N LYS A 18 19.26 2.81 -18.29
CA LYS A 18 17.99 2.28 -17.78
C LYS A 18 18.15 1.35 -16.57
N LYS A 19 19.22 0.54 -16.51
CA LYS A 19 19.50 -0.32 -15.35
C LYS A 19 19.93 0.49 -14.12
N VAL A 20 20.77 1.50 -14.31
CA VAL A 20 21.22 2.40 -13.23
C VAL A 20 20.06 3.25 -12.72
N ASP A 21 19.23 3.79 -13.62
CA ASP A 21 18.01 4.51 -13.27
C ASP A 21 17.02 3.59 -12.53
N MET A 22 16.89 2.31 -12.94
CA MET A 22 16.07 1.31 -12.25
C MET A 22 16.62 0.94 -10.86
N LEU A 23 17.94 0.79 -10.72
CA LEU A 23 18.60 0.52 -9.43
C LEU A 23 18.49 1.70 -8.46
N PHE A 24 18.58 2.93 -8.99
CA PHE A 24 18.37 4.15 -8.23
C PHE A 24 16.91 4.28 -7.79
N LEU A 25 15.96 4.03 -8.69
CA LEU A 25 14.52 3.98 -8.40
C LEU A 25 14.19 2.87 -7.38
N LEU A 26 14.83 1.69 -7.48
CA LEU A 26 14.73 0.62 -6.48
C LEU A 26 15.26 1.05 -5.11
N SER A 27 16.39 1.78 -5.06
CA SER A 27 16.93 2.29 -3.79
C SER A 27 16.04 3.36 -3.15
N LEU A 28 15.36 4.18 -3.97
CA LEU A 28 14.42 5.21 -3.52
C LEU A 28 13.07 4.62 -3.11
N LEU A 29 12.56 3.65 -3.87
CA LEU A 29 11.30 2.94 -3.58
C LEU A 29 11.40 2.02 -2.35
N MET A 30 12.58 1.44 -2.09
CA MET A 30 12.80 0.49 -0.99
C MET A 30 13.26 1.15 0.32
N GLY A 31 13.43 2.48 0.36
CA GLY A 31 13.50 3.28 1.58
C GLY A 31 14.69 3.04 2.53
N ASN A 32 15.73 2.27 2.16
CA ASN A 32 16.87 2.02 3.07
C ASN A 32 18.18 1.64 2.34
N PRO A 33 19.23 2.50 2.32
CA PRO A 33 20.46 2.24 1.57
C PRO A 33 21.33 1.09 2.12
N VAL A 34 21.16 0.72 3.40
CA VAL A 34 21.97 -0.34 4.05
C VAL A 34 21.52 -1.76 3.65
N LEU A 35 20.25 -1.95 3.30
CA LEU A 35 19.71 -3.24 2.86
C LEU A 35 20.05 -3.58 1.40
N VAL A 36 20.34 -2.57 0.57
CA VAL A 36 20.64 -2.72 -0.87
C VAL A 36 21.96 -3.46 -1.11
N ILE A 37 22.99 -3.21 -0.29
CA ILE A 37 24.31 -3.86 -0.44
C ILE A 37 24.21 -5.35 -0.08
N GLY A 38 23.40 -5.73 0.92
CA GLY A 38 23.17 -7.13 1.30
C GLY A 38 22.36 -7.91 0.27
N TRP A 39 21.42 -7.26 -0.43
CA TRP A 39 20.56 -7.89 -1.43
C TRP A 39 21.29 -8.22 -2.75
N VAL A 40 22.14 -7.31 -3.24
CA VAL A 40 22.95 -7.54 -4.46
C VAL A 40 23.91 -8.73 -4.27
N ALA A 41 24.43 -8.93 -3.06
CA ALA A 41 25.31 -10.06 -2.74
C ALA A 41 24.59 -11.43 -2.75
N SER A 42 23.32 -11.47 -2.31
CA SER A 42 22.53 -12.71 -2.25
C SER A 42 21.99 -13.14 -3.62
N ALA A 43 21.62 -12.18 -4.48
CA ALA A 43 21.06 -12.45 -5.82
C ALA A 43 22.07 -13.04 -6.83
N CYS A 44 23.39 -12.91 -6.60
CA CYS A 44 24.43 -13.44 -7.49
C CYS A 44 24.74 -14.93 -7.28
N SER A 45 24.22 -15.60 -6.25
CA SER A 45 24.63 -16.98 -5.90
C SER A 45 23.71 -18.09 -6.42
N SER A 46 22.61 -17.77 -7.12
CA SER A 46 21.66 -18.78 -7.62
C SER A 46 21.85 -19.00 -9.13
N THR A 47 22.78 -19.87 -9.51
CA THR A 47 22.91 -20.36 -10.89
C THR A 47 22.03 -21.60 -11.09
N THR A 48 20.83 -21.42 -11.64
CA THR A 48 19.98 -22.55 -12.05
C THR A 48 20.04 -22.72 -13.57
N LYS A 49 20.48 -23.91 -14.01
CA LYS A 49 20.61 -24.34 -15.41
C LYS A 49 19.26 -24.29 -16.15
N MET A 50 19.24 -23.68 -17.34
CA MET A 50 18.09 -23.72 -18.25
C MET A 50 18.06 -25.05 -19.02
N SER A 51 16.92 -25.74 -18.98
CA SER A 51 16.55 -26.82 -19.88
C SER A 51 15.31 -26.38 -20.67
N TYR A 52 15.41 -26.39 -22.00
CA TYR A 52 14.29 -26.10 -22.90
C TYR A 52 13.42 -27.34 -23.05
N SER A 53 12.12 -27.22 -22.77
CA SER A 53 11.10 -28.18 -23.21
C SER A 53 9.99 -27.42 -23.94
N GLN A 54 9.75 -27.81 -25.19
CA GLN A 54 8.64 -27.32 -26.02
C GLN A 54 7.33 -27.95 -25.53
N HIS A 55 6.28 -27.15 -25.35
CA HIS A 55 4.91 -27.65 -25.29
C HIS A 55 3.98 -26.87 -26.22
N SER A 56 3.26 -27.68 -27.02
CA SER A 56 2.26 -27.33 -28.00
C SER A 56 1.02 -26.67 -27.38
N MET A 57 0.43 -25.73 -28.13
CA MET A 57 -0.78 -25.00 -27.73
C MET A 57 -2.01 -25.90 -27.73
N GLY A 58 -2.73 -25.90 -26.61
CA GLY A 58 -4.11 -26.38 -26.50
C GLY A 58 -5.03 -25.20 -26.23
N SER A 59 -5.97 -24.95 -27.15
CA SER A 59 -6.99 -23.91 -27.05
C SER A 59 -8.04 -24.29 -26.00
N GLY A 60 -8.16 -23.47 -24.96
CA GLY A 60 -9.15 -23.61 -23.92
C GLY A 60 -9.29 -22.29 -23.17
N SER A 61 -10.12 -21.38 -23.69
CA SER A 61 -10.45 -20.13 -23.04
C SER A 61 -11.35 -20.39 -21.83
N ARG A 62 -10.72 -20.70 -20.69
CA ARG A 62 -11.23 -20.35 -19.38
C ARG A 62 -10.30 -19.24 -18.91
N THR A 63 -10.83 -18.04 -18.71
CA THR A 63 -10.10 -16.98 -18.00
C THR A 63 -9.69 -17.52 -16.65
N ALA A 64 -8.45 -17.98 -16.54
CA ALA A 64 -7.89 -18.47 -15.29
C ALA A 64 -7.91 -17.29 -14.31
N ARG A 65 -8.79 -17.36 -13.31
CA ARG A 65 -8.89 -16.36 -12.25
C ARG A 65 -7.49 -16.25 -11.62
N ARG A 66 -6.88 -15.06 -11.69
CA ARG A 66 -5.57 -14.84 -11.08
C ARG A 66 -5.68 -15.14 -9.59
N THR A 67 -4.97 -16.15 -9.13
CA THR A 67 -4.93 -16.52 -7.72
C THR A 67 -3.77 -15.76 -7.09
N PHE A 68 -4.06 -14.94 -6.08
CA PHE A 68 -3.05 -14.17 -5.37
C PHE A 68 -2.63 -14.93 -4.12
N GLU A 69 -1.36 -15.33 -4.06
CA GLU A 69 -0.76 -15.96 -2.89
C GLU A 69 -0.11 -14.89 -2.02
N PHE A 70 -0.75 -14.55 -0.90
CA PHE A 70 -0.24 -13.55 0.03
C PHE A 70 0.90 -14.14 0.87
N GLY A 71 1.90 -13.30 1.15
CA GLY A 71 3.07 -13.71 1.92
C GLY A 71 2.79 -13.84 3.42
N ARG A 72 3.87 -14.05 4.18
CA ARG A 72 3.80 -14.25 5.64
C ARG A 72 3.19 -13.04 6.36
N THR A 73 2.28 -13.31 7.28
CA THR A 73 1.70 -12.31 8.19
C THR A 73 2.42 -12.32 9.53
N HIS A 74 2.77 -11.13 10.01
CA HIS A 74 3.34 -10.90 11.34
C HIS A 74 2.29 -10.28 12.25
N VAL A 75 2.18 -10.76 13.49
CA VAL A 75 1.19 -10.27 14.45
C VAL A 75 1.90 -9.75 15.68
N VAL A 76 1.67 -8.48 16.01
CA VAL A 76 2.10 -7.88 17.27
C VAL A 76 0.92 -7.92 18.23
N ARG A 77 1.08 -8.63 19.34
CA ARG A 77 0.03 -8.74 20.36
C ARG A 77 -0.11 -7.40 21.12
N PRO A 78 -1.33 -7.03 21.52
CA PRO A 78 -1.51 -5.88 22.41
C PRO A 78 -0.81 -6.17 23.75
N LYS A 79 -0.17 -5.15 24.31
CA LYS A 79 0.53 -5.23 25.61
C LYS A 79 -0.45 -5.09 26.79
N GLY A 80 -1.60 -4.45 26.57
CA GLY A 80 -2.68 -4.28 27.52
C GLY A 80 -3.98 -4.96 27.05
N LYS A 81 -5.12 -4.50 27.59
CA LYS A 81 -6.44 -4.99 27.16
C LYS A 81 -6.61 -4.73 25.66
N HIS A 82 -6.90 -5.79 24.89
CA HIS A 82 -7.17 -5.70 23.46
C HIS A 82 -8.48 -4.94 23.23
N GLN A 83 -8.39 -3.80 22.53
CA GLN A 83 -9.56 -2.95 22.24
C GLN A 83 -9.66 -2.58 20.76
N ALA A 84 -8.54 -2.64 20.05
CA ALA A 84 -8.52 -2.41 18.61
C ALA A 84 -7.54 -3.35 17.91
N THR A 85 -7.84 -3.65 16.66
CA THR A 85 -6.92 -4.28 15.72
C THR A 85 -6.71 -3.36 14.54
N ILE A 86 -5.45 -3.12 14.17
CA ILE A 86 -5.10 -2.40 12.95
C ILE A 86 -4.30 -3.33 12.04
N ILE A 87 -4.77 -3.49 10.81
CA ILE A 87 -3.92 -4.05 9.75
C ILE A 87 -3.00 -2.95 9.24
N TRP A 88 -1.70 -3.23 9.15
CA TRP A 88 -0.72 -2.29 8.60
C TRP A 88 -0.06 -2.84 7.34
N LEU A 89 -0.13 -2.07 6.26
CA LEU A 89 0.31 -2.47 4.93
C LEU A 89 1.63 -1.79 4.57
N HIS A 90 2.62 -2.61 4.23
CA HIS A 90 3.94 -2.15 3.80
C HIS A 90 3.92 -1.54 2.38
N GLY A 91 4.98 -0.80 2.02
CA GLY A 91 5.18 -0.25 0.69
C GLY A 91 5.66 -1.28 -0.34
N LEU A 92 5.80 -0.87 -1.60
CA LEU A 92 6.26 -1.74 -2.69
C LEU A 92 7.63 -2.39 -2.38
N GLY A 93 7.74 -3.71 -2.51
CA GLY A 93 8.99 -4.44 -2.32
C GLY A 93 9.42 -4.71 -0.87
N ASP A 94 8.68 -4.19 0.12
CA ASP A 94 8.90 -4.45 1.55
C ASP A 94 8.10 -5.68 2.03
N ASN A 95 8.00 -5.90 3.34
CA ASN A 95 7.28 -7.02 3.94
C ASN A 95 6.67 -6.66 5.30
N GLY A 96 5.79 -7.52 5.80
CA GLY A 96 5.10 -7.31 7.08
C GLY A 96 6.02 -7.36 8.31
N SER A 97 7.17 -8.05 8.24
CA SER A 97 8.10 -8.13 9.36
C SER A 97 8.73 -6.78 9.69
N SER A 98 9.19 -6.05 8.68
CA SER A 98 9.82 -4.72 8.84
C SER A 98 8.92 -3.77 9.64
N TRP A 99 7.64 -3.70 9.26
CA TRP A 99 6.66 -2.84 9.92
C TRP A 99 6.23 -3.34 11.29
N SER A 100 6.14 -4.65 11.49
CA SER A 100 5.78 -5.21 12.80
C SER A 100 6.75 -4.79 13.90
N GLN A 101 8.05 -4.72 13.60
CA GLN A 101 9.09 -4.29 14.55
C GLN A 101 8.94 -2.81 14.92
N LEU A 102 8.66 -1.95 13.92
CA LEU A 102 8.41 -0.53 14.15
C LEU A 102 7.16 -0.34 15.02
N LEU A 103 6.05 -1.01 14.67
CA LEU A 103 4.77 -0.87 15.37
C LEU A 103 4.79 -1.43 16.80
N GLU A 104 5.58 -2.47 17.06
CA GLU A 104 5.78 -3.02 18.41
C GLU A 104 6.44 -2.00 19.36
N SER A 105 7.23 -1.07 18.83
CA SER A 105 7.86 0.00 19.61
C SER A 105 6.91 1.15 19.96
N LEU A 106 5.77 1.28 19.25
CA LEU A 106 4.81 2.36 19.53
C LEU A 106 4.08 2.13 20.86
N PRO A 107 3.94 3.16 21.71
CA PRO A 107 3.23 3.04 22.98
C PRO A 107 1.71 3.09 22.77
N LEU A 108 1.18 2.01 22.20
CA LEU A 108 -0.25 1.78 21.93
C LEU A 108 -0.66 0.41 22.51
N PRO A 109 -0.73 0.28 23.85
CA PRO A 109 -0.84 -1.02 24.51
C PRO A 109 -2.12 -1.78 24.16
N ASN A 110 -3.19 -1.08 23.77
CA ASN A 110 -4.50 -1.67 23.50
C ASN A 110 -4.70 -2.12 22.05
N ILE A 111 -3.71 -1.89 21.18
CA ILE A 111 -3.79 -2.18 19.75
C ILE A 111 -3.04 -3.49 19.43
N LYS A 112 -3.74 -4.41 18.78
CA LYS A 112 -3.14 -5.54 18.05
C LYS A 112 -2.77 -5.07 16.65
N TRP A 113 -1.55 -5.37 16.20
CA TRP A 113 -1.14 -5.10 14.83
C TRP A 113 -1.10 -6.39 14.02
N ILE A 114 -1.69 -6.36 12.83
CA ILE A 114 -1.58 -7.44 11.86
C ILE A 114 -0.85 -6.87 10.63
N CYS A 115 0.34 -7.37 10.35
CA CYS A 115 1.21 -6.88 9.28
C CYS A 115 1.33 -7.99 8.22
N PRO A 116 0.39 -8.08 7.27
CA PRO A 116 0.49 -9.04 6.17
C PRO A 116 1.61 -8.65 5.19
N THR A 117 2.07 -9.62 4.41
CA THR A 117 2.99 -9.38 3.29
C THR A 117 2.23 -9.54 1.97
N ALA A 118 2.37 -8.58 1.07
CA ALA A 118 1.74 -8.62 -0.24
C ALA A 118 2.22 -9.82 -1.08
N PRO A 119 1.45 -10.26 -2.09
CA PRO A 119 1.89 -11.29 -3.02
C PRO A 119 3.15 -10.86 -3.78
N THR A 120 4.03 -11.82 -4.08
CA THR A 120 5.10 -11.58 -5.06
C THR A 120 4.50 -11.63 -6.46
N ARG A 121 4.58 -10.52 -7.19
CA ARG A 121 4.04 -10.38 -8.54
C ARG A 121 4.92 -9.46 -9.39
N SER A 122 4.85 -9.61 -10.71
CA SER A 122 5.47 -8.66 -11.63
C SER A 122 4.83 -7.28 -11.50
N VAL A 123 5.66 -6.24 -11.53
CA VAL A 123 5.23 -4.85 -11.37
C VAL A 123 5.62 -4.04 -12.61
N ALA A 124 4.63 -3.46 -13.29
CA ALA A 124 4.80 -2.83 -14.60
C ALA A 124 5.75 -1.62 -14.56
N ILE A 125 5.66 -0.75 -13.56
CA ILE A 125 6.55 0.42 -13.39
C ILE A 125 8.02 0.01 -13.18
N LEU A 126 8.26 -1.21 -12.69
CA LEU A 126 9.60 -1.81 -12.55
C LEU A 126 10.00 -2.67 -13.76
N GLY A 127 9.37 -2.47 -14.92
CA GLY A 127 9.64 -3.24 -16.12
C GLY A 127 9.31 -4.73 -16.00
N GLY A 128 8.36 -5.08 -15.13
CA GLY A 128 7.93 -6.45 -14.87
C GLY A 128 8.77 -7.20 -13.82
N PHE A 129 9.70 -6.53 -13.15
CA PHE A 129 10.48 -7.13 -12.06
C PHE A 129 9.56 -7.65 -10.95
N PRO A 130 9.73 -8.91 -10.50
CA PRO A 130 8.88 -9.48 -9.45
C PRO A 130 9.29 -8.97 -8.06
N CYS A 131 8.34 -8.39 -7.34
CA CYS A 131 8.50 -8.03 -5.93
C CYS A 131 7.14 -8.07 -5.21
N THR A 132 7.12 -7.81 -3.91
CA THR A 132 5.90 -7.79 -3.10
C THR A 132 5.07 -6.54 -3.43
N ALA A 133 3.88 -6.72 -4.00
CA ALA A 133 3.00 -5.62 -4.42
C ALA A 133 1.52 -5.94 -4.19
N TRP A 134 0.78 -4.99 -3.60
CA TRP A 134 -0.65 -5.14 -3.33
C TRP A 134 -1.50 -5.11 -4.61
N PHE A 135 -1.05 -4.32 -5.60
CA PHE A 135 -1.67 -4.20 -6.91
C PHE A 135 -0.59 -3.82 -7.92
N ASP A 136 -0.87 -4.01 -9.21
CA ASP A 136 0.05 -3.58 -10.27
C ASP A 136 -0.08 -2.08 -10.54
N VAL A 137 1.05 -1.43 -10.82
CA VAL A 137 1.13 0.00 -11.13
C VAL A 137 2.02 0.14 -12.36
N GLY A 138 1.47 0.70 -13.44
CA GLY A 138 2.23 1.02 -14.66
C GLY A 138 2.93 2.37 -14.56
N GLU A 139 2.22 3.37 -14.06
CA GLU A 139 2.69 4.73 -13.85
C GLU A 139 1.84 5.35 -12.73
N LEU A 140 2.43 6.25 -11.94
CA LEU A 140 1.65 7.09 -11.02
C LEU A 140 1.03 8.23 -11.84
N SER A 141 -0.03 7.96 -12.59
CA SER A 141 -0.75 8.95 -13.40
C SER A 141 -2.24 8.67 -13.38
N GLU A 142 -3.05 9.72 -13.54
CA GLU A 142 -4.51 9.59 -13.67
C GLU A 142 -4.96 9.06 -15.03
N ASP A 143 -4.08 9.16 -16.04
CA ASP A 143 -4.36 8.71 -17.40
C ASP A 143 -4.25 7.18 -17.52
N VAL A 144 -3.65 6.53 -16.53
CA VAL A 144 -3.48 5.08 -16.49
C VAL A 144 -4.56 4.45 -15.62
N PRO A 145 -5.30 3.46 -16.13
CA PRO A 145 -6.27 2.73 -15.33
C PRO A 145 -5.62 2.04 -14.13
N ASP A 146 -6.23 2.18 -12.95
CA ASP A 146 -5.83 1.43 -11.76
C ASP A 146 -6.06 -0.09 -11.94
N ASP A 147 -5.22 -0.92 -11.31
CA ASP A 147 -5.42 -2.38 -11.22
C ASP A 147 -6.53 -2.72 -10.22
N TRP A 148 -7.79 -2.53 -10.65
CA TRP A 148 -8.98 -2.79 -9.83
C TRP A 148 -9.06 -4.24 -9.33
N GLU A 149 -8.62 -5.21 -10.14
CA GLU A 149 -8.61 -6.62 -9.75
C GLU A 149 -7.63 -6.86 -8.59
N GLY A 150 -6.40 -6.32 -8.68
CA GLY A 150 -5.41 -6.39 -7.62
C GLY A 150 -5.83 -5.65 -6.35
N LEU A 151 -6.39 -4.45 -6.49
CA LEU A 151 -6.92 -3.66 -5.38
C LEU A 151 -8.06 -4.38 -4.66
N ASP A 152 -9.02 -4.94 -5.39
CA ASP A 152 -10.11 -5.74 -4.82
C ASP A 152 -9.59 -7.00 -4.13
N ALA A 153 -8.65 -7.72 -4.74
CA ALA A 153 -8.08 -8.92 -4.15
C ALA A 153 -7.36 -8.61 -2.82
N SER A 154 -6.55 -7.55 -2.79
CA SER A 154 -5.87 -7.09 -1.58
C SER A 154 -6.85 -6.63 -0.51
N ALA A 155 -7.82 -5.78 -0.86
CA ALA A 155 -8.84 -5.30 0.07
C ALA A 155 -9.72 -6.44 0.61
N ALA A 156 -10.00 -7.48 -0.19
CA ALA A 156 -10.72 -8.66 0.24
C ALA A 156 -9.89 -9.51 1.22
N HIS A 157 -8.59 -9.71 0.94
CA HIS A 157 -7.69 -10.41 1.85
C HIS A 157 -7.61 -9.70 3.21
N ILE A 158 -7.44 -8.39 3.21
CA ILE A 158 -7.43 -7.53 4.40
C ILE A 158 -8.76 -7.64 5.16
N ALA A 159 -9.88 -7.54 4.45
CA ALA A 159 -11.20 -7.64 5.07
C ALA A 159 -11.38 -8.99 5.77
N ASN A 160 -10.95 -10.09 5.16
CA ASN A 160 -11.01 -11.42 5.75
C ASN A 160 -10.18 -11.52 7.04
N LEU A 161 -9.00 -10.90 7.08
CA LEU A 161 -8.17 -10.86 8.30
C LEU A 161 -8.85 -10.06 9.43
N LEU A 162 -9.52 -8.95 9.11
CA LEU A 162 -10.24 -8.15 10.11
C LEU A 162 -11.55 -8.80 10.55
N SER A 163 -12.23 -9.54 9.68
CA SER A 163 -13.48 -10.26 10.00
C SER A 163 -13.28 -11.39 11.03
N ALA A 164 -12.04 -11.80 11.30
CA ALA A 164 -11.73 -12.76 12.35
C ALA A 164 -11.69 -12.13 13.76
N GLU A 165 -11.77 -10.81 13.89
CA GLU A 165 -11.75 -10.13 15.20
C GLU A 165 -13.11 -10.18 15.90
N PRO A 166 -13.13 -10.19 17.25
CA PRO A 166 -14.36 -10.08 18.03
C PRO A 166 -15.16 -8.80 17.72
N ALA A 167 -16.49 -8.86 17.87
CA ALA A 167 -17.39 -7.76 17.53
C ALA A 167 -17.19 -6.48 18.38
N ASP A 168 -16.64 -6.62 19.60
CA ASP A 168 -16.33 -5.52 20.51
C ASP A 168 -14.96 -4.86 20.24
N VAL A 169 -14.14 -5.47 19.37
CA VAL A 169 -12.84 -4.93 18.95
C VAL A 169 -13.02 -3.96 17.79
N LYS A 170 -12.50 -2.75 17.93
CA LYS A 170 -12.50 -1.74 16.86
C LYS A 170 -11.47 -2.13 15.79
N VAL A 171 -11.86 -2.13 14.53
CA VAL A 171 -10.95 -2.49 13.43
C VAL A 171 -10.57 -1.28 12.59
N GLY A 172 -9.29 -1.18 12.23
CA GLY A 172 -8.76 -0.13 11.38
C GLY A 172 -7.74 -0.66 10.38
N ILE A 173 -7.34 0.20 9.45
CA ILE A 173 -6.30 -0.10 8.46
C ILE A 173 -5.33 1.08 8.34
N GLY A 174 -4.05 0.77 8.24
CA GLY A 174 -2.99 1.73 8.00
C GLY A 174 -2.04 1.24 6.92
N GLY A 175 -1.20 2.12 6.41
CA GLY A 175 -0.10 1.70 5.56
C GLY A 175 0.79 2.83 5.12
N PHE A 176 1.86 2.45 4.42
CA PHE A 176 2.83 3.35 3.81
C PHE A 176 2.91 3.14 2.31
N SER A 177 3.04 4.22 1.52
CA SER A 177 3.19 4.18 0.07
C SER A 177 2.08 3.36 -0.62
N MET A 178 2.40 2.31 -1.37
CA MET A 178 1.41 1.40 -1.98
C MET A 178 0.46 0.76 -0.93
N GLY A 179 0.95 0.53 0.29
CA GLY A 179 0.12 0.08 1.41
C GLY A 179 -0.87 1.16 1.86
N ALA A 180 -0.45 2.43 1.89
CA ALA A 180 -1.36 3.56 2.16
C ALA A 180 -2.45 3.67 1.08
N ALA A 181 -2.08 3.50 -0.19
CA ALA A 181 -3.05 3.50 -1.29
C ALA A 181 -4.11 2.38 -1.16
N THR A 182 -3.67 1.19 -0.75
CA THR A 182 -4.57 0.06 -0.47
C THR A 182 -5.47 0.32 0.75
N ALA A 183 -4.96 0.99 1.78
CA ALA A 183 -5.72 1.41 2.95
C ALA A 183 -6.82 2.43 2.58
N LEU A 184 -6.48 3.44 1.78
CA LEU A 184 -7.44 4.42 1.28
C LEU A 184 -8.46 3.79 0.34
N TYR A 185 -8.04 2.86 -0.53
CA TYR A 185 -8.98 2.09 -1.33
C TYR A 185 -9.99 1.33 -0.47
N SER A 186 -9.53 0.67 0.59
CA SER A 186 -10.39 -0.02 1.57
C SER A 186 -11.36 0.95 2.26
N ALA A 187 -10.93 2.18 2.56
CA ALA A 187 -11.79 3.26 3.07
C ALA A 187 -12.94 3.58 2.10
N THR A 188 -12.64 3.70 0.80
CA THR A 188 -13.68 3.94 -0.22
C THR A 188 -14.62 2.76 -0.40
N CYS A 189 -14.12 1.53 -0.26
CA CYS A 189 -14.94 0.32 -0.31
C CYS A 189 -15.89 0.25 0.88
N PHE A 190 -15.41 0.53 2.09
CA PHE A 190 -16.27 0.67 3.28
C PHE A 190 -17.33 1.75 3.08
N ALA A 191 -16.92 2.94 2.65
CA ALA A 191 -17.84 4.05 2.45
C ALA A 191 -18.94 3.67 1.44
N SER A 192 -18.56 3.22 0.24
CA SER A 192 -19.53 2.76 -0.78
C SER A 192 -20.29 1.48 -0.40
N GLY A 193 -19.77 0.69 0.55
CA GLY A 193 -20.29 -0.60 0.97
C GLY A 193 -19.93 -1.75 0.01
N ARG A 194 -19.11 -1.51 -1.01
CA ARG A 194 -18.77 -2.48 -2.07
C ARG A 194 -17.35 -2.29 -2.61
N TYR A 195 -16.75 -3.39 -3.01
CA TYR A 195 -15.56 -3.46 -3.86
C TYR A 195 -15.84 -2.89 -5.27
N ALA A 196 -14.81 -2.69 -6.09
CA ALA A 196 -14.98 -2.21 -7.47
C ALA A 196 -15.75 -3.23 -8.34
N ASN A 197 -15.54 -4.51 -8.11
CA ASN A 197 -16.29 -5.61 -8.74
C ASN A 197 -17.76 -5.73 -8.30
N GLY A 198 -18.25 -4.87 -7.40
CA GLY A 198 -19.64 -4.82 -6.94
C GLY A 198 -19.97 -5.73 -5.76
N ASN A 199 -19.05 -6.60 -5.33
CA ASN A 199 -19.24 -7.44 -4.15
C ASN A 199 -19.32 -6.58 -2.88
N PRO A 200 -20.12 -6.97 -1.86
CA PRO A 200 -20.22 -6.23 -0.60
C PRO A 200 -18.90 -6.17 0.16
N TYR A 201 -18.58 -5.02 0.75
CA TYR A 201 -17.44 -4.86 1.66
C TYR A 201 -17.90 -5.18 3.10
N PRO A 202 -17.37 -6.23 3.76
CA PRO A 202 -17.98 -6.78 4.97
C PRO A 202 -17.53 -6.12 6.28
N VAL A 203 -16.49 -5.28 6.25
CA VAL A 203 -15.84 -4.76 7.46
C VAL A 203 -16.29 -3.33 7.79
N ASN A 204 -16.61 -3.08 9.06
CA ASN A 204 -16.95 -1.75 9.59
C ASN A 204 -15.70 -1.03 10.11
N LEU A 205 -14.99 -0.32 9.23
CA LEU A 205 -13.75 0.37 9.58
C LEU A 205 -14.00 1.54 10.55
N LYS A 206 -13.11 1.67 11.54
CA LYS A 206 -13.16 2.71 12.58
C LYS A 206 -12.07 3.76 12.46
N ALA A 207 -10.99 3.46 11.73
CA ALA A 207 -9.88 4.38 11.50
C ALA A 207 -9.10 3.96 10.26
N VAL A 208 -8.63 4.95 9.50
CA VAL A 208 -7.73 4.75 8.36
C VAL A 208 -6.51 5.66 8.48
N VAL A 209 -5.32 5.13 8.24
CA VAL A 209 -4.06 5.89 8.21
C VAL A 209 -3.35 5.66 6.87
N GLY A 210 -2.91 6.73 6.22
CA GLY A 210 -2.09 6.66 5.02
C GLY A 210 -0.85 7.53 5.14
N LEU A 211 0.33 6.94 5.07
CA LEU A 211 1.62 7.64 5.09
C LEU A 211 2.25 7.62 3.69
N SER A 212 2.64 8.78 3.16
CA SER A 212 3.29 8.94 1.86
C SER A 212 2.60 8.19 0.71
N GLY A 213 1.27 8.23 0.67
CA GLY A 213 0.44 7.45 -0.25
C GLY A 213 -0.33 8.30 -1.26
N TRP A 214 -1.22 7.63 -1.99
CA TRP A 214 -2.19 8.27 -2.89
C TRP A 214 -3.52 7.53 -2.85
N LEU A 215 -4.59 8.12 -3.35
CA LEU A 215 -5.91 7.52 -3.46
C LEU A 215 -6.11 6.92 -4.86
N PRO A 216 -6.22 5.59 -5.02
CA PRO A 216 -6.67 4.98 -6.26
C PRO A 216 -8.11 5.42 -6.60
N GLY A 217 -8.40 5.70 -7.86
CA GLY A 217 -9.73 6.11 -8.30
C GLY A 217 -10.20 7.48 -7.80
N ALA A 218 -9.26 8.39 -7.48
CA ALA A 218 -9.57 9.71 -6.94
C ALA A 218 -10.55 10.54 -7.80
N SER A 219 -10.60 10.31 -9.12
CA SER A 219 -11.51 10.99 -10.04
C SER A 219 -12.96 10.49 -9.97
N ASN A 220 -13.19 9.24 -9.53
CA ASN A 220 -14.49 8.59 -9.56
C ASN A 220 -15.17 8.48 -8.19
N ILE A 221 -14.45 8.73 -7.10
CA ILE A 221 -14.94 8.52 -5.74
C ILE A 221 -16.21 9.33 -5.42
N LYS A 222 -16.30 10.59 -5.87
CA LYS A 222 -17.48 11.44 -5.64
C LYS A 222 -18.76 10.80 -6.17
N LYS A 223 -18.75 10.37 -7.43
CA LYS A 223 -19.89 9.68 -8.08
C LYS A 223 -20.25 8.39 -7.34
N LYS A 224 -19.24 7.64 -6.87
CA LYS A 224 -19.44 6.38 -6.13
C LYS A 224 -20.16 6.60 -4.78
N ILE A 225 -19.87 7.70 -4.09
CA ILE A 225 -20.46 8.00 -2.77
C ILE A 225 -21.83 8.68 -2.89
N GLU A 226 -22.00 9.65 -3.79
CA GLU A 226 -23.25 10.42 -3.93
C GLU A 226 -24.45 9.56 -4.37
N GLY A 227 -24.21 8.40 -4.99
CA GLY A 227 -25.27 7.48 -5.41
C GLY A 227 -26.02 6.79 -4.27
N SER A 228 -25.63 6.95 -2.99
CA SER A 228 -26.28 6.31 -1.85
C SER A 228 -26.20 7.11 -0.56
N HIS A 229 -27.35 7.36 0.08
CA HIS A 229 -27.43 8.00 1.39
C HIS A 229 -26.62 7.24 2.46
N GLU A 230 -26.63 5.91 2.43
CA GLU A 230 -25.81 5.08 3.33
C GLU A 230 -24.32 5.31 3.10
N ALA A 231 -23.92 5.43 1.83
CA ALA A 231 -22.52 5.67 1.50
C ALA A 231 -22.04 7.03 1.96
N VAL A 232 -22.86 8.08 1.76
CA VAL A 232 -22.60 9.43 2.28
C VAL A 232 -22.43 9.41 3.81
N ARG A 233 -23.31 8.71 4.54
CA ARG A 233 -23.20 8.61 6.00
C ARG A 233 -21.94 7.89 6.45
N ARG A 234 -21.61 6.75 5.84
CA ARG A 234 -20.37 6.01 6.15
C ARG A 234 -19.13 6.85 5.86
N ALA A 235 -19.08 7.50 4.68
CA ALA A 235 -17.99 8.40 4.30
C ALA A 235 -17.81 9.53 5.33
N ALA A 236 -18.91 10.22 5.69
CA ALA A 236 -18.86 11.34 6.63
C ALA A 236 -18.35 10.92 8.02
N SER A 237 -18.65 9.69 8.46
CA SER A 237 -18.30 9.18 9.78
C SER A 237 -16.89 8.61 9.92
N LEU A 238 -16.21 8.27 8.82
CA LEU A 238 -14.93 7.56 8.87
C LEU A 238 -13.77 8.54 9.11
N PRO A 239 -13.03 8.43 10.24
CA PRO A 239 -11.83 9.23 10.44
C PRO A 239 -10.66 8.69 9.61
N ILE A 240 -9.98 9.59 8.91
CA ILE A 240 -8.82 9.30 8.06
C ILE A 240 -7.67 10.25 8.41
N LEU A 241 -6.50 9.71 8.72
CA LEU A 241 -5.25 10.45 8.82
C LEU A 241 -4.41 10.21 7.57
N LEU A 242 -3.94 11.30 6.98
CA LEU A 242 -3.01 11.31 5.87
C LEU A 242 -1.77 12.11 6.29
N CYS A 243 -0.59 11.53 6.11
CA CYS A 243 0.68 12.20 6.34
C CYS A 243 1.53 12.12 5.09
N HIS A 244 2.24 13.20 4.75
CA HIS A 244 3.07 13.23 3.55
C HIS A 244 4.26 14.19 3.70
N GLY A 245 5.42 13.78 3.22
CA GLY A 245 6.61 14.63 3.17
C GLY A 245 6.61 15.59 1.98
N THR A 246 7.03 16.84 2.17
CA THR A 246 7.06 17.84 1.07
C THR A 246 8.20 17.59 0.08
N SER A 247 9.20 16.80 0.46
CA SER A 247 10.36 16.43 -0.37
C SER A 247 10.31 14.96 -0.82
N ASP A 248 9.11 14.37 -0.85
CA ASP A 248 8.91 13.00 -1.35
C ASP A 248 9.04 12.97 -2.88
N GLU A 249 10.12 12.39 -3.38
CA GLU A 249 10.40 12.26 -4.83
C GLU A 249 9.85 10.96 -5.44
N VAL A 250 9.31 10.06 -4.62
CA VAL A 250 8.79 8.75 -5.05
C VAL A 250 7.29 8.83 -5.28
N VAL A 251 6.56 9.33 -4.29
CA VAL A 251 5.15 9.69 -4.41
C VAL A 251 5.07 11.19 -4.13
N PRO A 252 5.12 12.04 -5.18
CA PRO A 252 5.11 13.48 -5.00
C PRO A 252 3.99 13.97 -4.08
N HIS A 253 4.33 14.90 -3.18
CA HIS A 253 3.43 15.43 -2.13
C HIS A 253 2.03 15.81 -2.62
N HIS A 254 1.93 16.37 -3.83
CA HIS A 254 0.67 16.77 -4.43
C HIS A 254 -0.33 15.60 -4.62
N TYR A 255 0.13 14.34 -4.74
CA TYR A 255 -0.76 13.18 -4.75
C TYR A 255 -1.44 12.97 -3.39
N GLY A 256 -0.73 13.21 -2.29
CA GLY A 256 -1.29 13.19 -0.94
C GLY A 256 -2.35 14.29 -0.75
N GLU A 257 -2.03 15.53 -1.16
CA GLU A 257 -2.97 16.65 -1.10
C GLU A 257 -4.22 16.39 -1.94
N LYS A 258 -4.02 15.89 -3.16
CA LYS A 258 -5.12 15.54 -4.07
C LYS A 258 -5.99 14.44 -3.49
N SER A 259 -5.40 13.45 -2.85
CA SER A 259 -6.15 12.38 -2.17
C SER A 259 -7.05 12.94 -1.07
N ALA A 260 -6.52 13.84 -0.23
CA ALA A 260 -7.31 14.52 0.79
C ALA A 260 -8.44 15.35 0.18
N ASN A 261 -8.16 16.11 -0.88
CA ASN A 261 -9.12 16.96 -1.56
C ASN A 261 -10.25 16.13 -2.22
N SER A 262 -9.92 15.04 -2.91
CA SER A 262 -10.89 14.15 -3.54
C SER A 262 -11.79 13.46 -2.51
N LEU A 263 -11.25 13.02 -1.37
CA LEU A 263 -12.05 12.45 -0.28
C LEU A 263 -12.97 13.52 0.33
N ASN A 264 -12.46 14.73 0.61
CA ASN A 264 -13.28 15.84 1.12
C ASN A 264 -14.43 16.18 0.16
N ALA A 265 -14.14 16.26 -1.14
CA ALA A 265 -15.13 16.53 -2.19
C ALA A 265 -16.17 15.41 -2.32
N ALA A 266 -15.82 14.17 -1.96
CA ALA A 266 -16.73 13.03 -1.92
C ALA A 266 -17.52 12.89 -0.61
N GLY A 267 -17.37 13.83 0.34
CA GLY A 267 -18.17 13.86 1.57
C GLY A 267 -17.54 13.17 2.78
N PHE A 268 -16.27 12.77 2.71
CA PHE A 268 -15.53 12.36 3.91
C PHE A 268 -15.24 13.60 4.75
N ARG A 269 -15.79 13.68 5.97
CA ARG A 269 -15.75 14.90 6.80
C ARG A 269 -14.71 14.88 7.91
N HIS A 270 -14.11 13.72 8.18
CA HIS A 270 -13.13 13.54 9.25
C HIS A 270 -11.74 13.23 8.71
N ILE A 271 -11.25 14.06 7.79
CA ILE A 271 -9.90 13.94 7.22
C ILE A 271 -8.94 14.86 7.95
N THR A 272 -7.77 14.34 8.31
CA THR A 272 -6.62 15.12 8.77
C THR A 272 -5.49 14.90 7.78
N PHE A 273 -5.00 15.97 7.12
CA PHE A 273 -3.82 15.91 6.25
C PHE A 273 -2.67 16.65 6.92
N LYS A 274 -1.51 16.00 7.06
CA LYS A 274 -0.32 16.53 7.73
C LYS A 274 0.87 16.51 6.77
N SER A 275 1.36 17.70 6.45
CA SER A 275 2.59 17.88 5.67
C SER A 275 3.80 17.94 6.60
N TYR A 276 4.87 17.24 6.25
CA TYR A 276 6.14 17.28 6.97
C TYR A 276 7.21 17.89 6.06
N ASP A 277 7.70 19.06 6.44
CA ASP A 277 8.68 19.80 5.64
C ASP A 277 10.03 19.08 5.57
N GLY A 278 10.63 18.99 4.39
CA GLY A 278 11.91 18.32 4.14
C GLY A 278 11.87 16.78 4.23
N LEU A 279 10.73 16.19 4.60
CA LEU A 279 10.59 14.73 4.68
C LEU A 279 10.50 14.14 3.26
N GLY A 280 11.30 13.10 3.01
CA GLY A 280 11.27 12.30 1.77
C GLY A 280 10.37 11.08 1.88
N HIS A 281 10.63 10.04 1.07
CA HIS A 281 9.83 8.80 1.06
C HIS A 281 10.22 7.82 2.17
N TYR A 282 10.07 8.25 3.43
CA TYR A 282 10.31 7.45 4.63
C TYR A 282 9.54 8.04 5.81
N THR A 283 9.48 7.32 6.93
CA THR A 283 8.81 7.81 8.15
C THR A 283 9.80 8.41 9.14
N VAL A 284 9.34 9.37 9.95
CA VAL A 284 10.11 9.97 11.05
C VAL A 284 9.40 9.83 12.40
N PRO A 285 10.13 9.84 13.55
CA PRO A 285 9.52 9.69 14.87
C PRO A 285 8.38 10.69 15.14
N LYS A 286 8.55 11.95 14.72
CA LYS A 286 7.53 13.00 14.86
C LYS A 286 6.23 12.66 14.12
N GLU A 287 6.31 12.01 12.96
CA GLU A 287 5.15 11.55 12.20
C GLU A 287 4.48 10.37 12.93
N MET A 288 5.26 9.41 13.41
CA MET A 288 4.74 8.26 14.13
C MET A 288 4.11 8.63 15.49
N ASP A 289 4.62 9.68 16.14
CA ASP A 289 4.00 10.27 17.33
C ASP A 289 2.62 10.87 17.03
N GLU A 290 2.46 11.53 15.88
CA GLU A 290 1.15 12.02 15.42
C GLU A 290 0.20 10.85 15.16
N VAL A 291 0.65 9.79 14.47
CA VAL A 291 -0.14 8.57 14.24
C VAL A 291 -0.61 7.98 15.57
N ARG A 292 0.29 7.84 16.56
CA ARG A 292 -0.06 7.38 17.90
C ARG A 292 -1.14 8.25 18.53
N ASN A 293 -0.88 9.55 18.62
CA ASN A 293 -1.79 10.48 19.28
C ASN A 293 -3.17 10.49 18.62
N TRP A 294 -3.20 10.44 17.29
CA TRP A 294 -4.42 10.42 16.51
C TRP A 294 -5.20 9.11 16.71
N LEU A 295 -4.55 7.95 16.65
CA LEU A 295 -5.20 6.66 16.88
C LEU A 295 -5.79 6.55 18.29
N THR A 296 -5.01 6.97 19.30
CA THR A 296 -5.46 7.07 20.68
C THR A 296 -6.73 7.91 20.81
N ALA A 297 -6.75 9.09 20.18
CA ALA A 297 -7.90 10.00 20.25
C ALA A 297 -9.12 9.46 19.50
N ARG A 298 -8.94 8.83 18.33
CA ARG A 298 -10.06 8.38 17.48
C ARG A 298 -10.66 7.05 17.89
N LEU A 299 -9.85 6.14 18.41
CA LEU A 299 -10.32 4.83 18.84
C LEU A 299 -10.82 4.82 20.29
N VAL A 300 -10.64 5.93 21.03
CA VAL A 300 -11.05 6.10 22.43
C VAL A 300 -10.57 4.89 23.24
N LEU A 301 -9.24 4.74 23.30
CA LEU A 301 -8.60 3.63 23.99
C LEU A 301 -8.50 3.95 25.48
N ASP A 302 -8.70 2.95 26.34
CA ASP A 302 -8.65 3.14 27.79
C ASP A 302 -7.19 3.22 28.27
N GLY A 303 -6.91 4.08 29.25
CA GLY A 303 -5.60 4.17 29.90
C GLY A 303 -4.54 4.98 29.16
N SER A 304 -4.91 5.67 28.07
CA SER A 304 -4.02 6.51 27.29
C SER A 304 -3.94 7.97 27.75
N ARG A 305 -4.59 8.31 28.87
CA ARG A 305 -4.33 9.52 29.64
C ARG A 305 -3.38 9.13 30.78
N ALA A 306 -2.09 9.18 30.51
CA ALA A 306 -1.05 9.19 31.53
C ALA A 306 -0.13 10.36 31.23
#